data_AF-A0A1H6F4I5-F1
#
_entry.id   AF-A0A1H6F4I5-F1
#
_cell.length_a   1.000
_cell.length_b   1.000
_cell.length_c   1.000
_cell.angle_alpha   90.00
_cell.angle_beta   90.00
_cell.angle_gamma   90.00
#
_symmetry.space_group_name_H-M   'P 1'
#
loop_
_entity.id
_entity.type
_entity.pdbx_description
1 polymer ?
#
loop_
_entity_poly.entity_id
_entity_poly.type
_entity_poly.pdbx_seq_one_letter_code
_entity_poly.pdbx_strand_id
1 'polypeptide(L)'
;MKINGMTTIKEIRSKIGVYNKTINNYITAFDIHIQKDFYVDAPNYFGDFRDYQTVSIEFANLLYSQNKKMVEFEKDYYKWKTPKEISITTGLDLKRILLHLNSNKRHFIETDLNTHKEKVIDNVTGMRNNKIDDSTKIKNISSYKIMRDIHREERNNAIQNIIT
;
A
#
# COMPACT_ATOMS: atom_id res chain seq x y z
N MET A 1 16.01 -17.18 -7.85
CA MET A 1 17.44 -16.86 -8.04
C MET A 1 18.05 -16.67 -6.66
N LYS A 2 19.21 -17.25 -6.37
CA LYS A 2 19.91 -17.06 -5.10
C LYS A 2 21.08 -16.09 -5.30
N ILE A 3 21.25 -15.12 -4.40
CA ILE A 3 22.40 -14.20 -4.38
C ILE A 3 23.45 -14.74 -3.41
N ASN A 4 24.73 -14.61 -3.76
CA ASN A 4 25.88 -15.06 -2.95
C ASN A 4 26.81 -13.89 -2.53
N GLY A 5 26.34 -12.64 -2.56
CA GLY A 5 27.13 -11.44 -2.24
C GLY A 5 26.25 -10.26 -1.82
N MET A 6 26.89 -9.14 -1.48
CA MET A 6 26.21 -7.89 -1.12
C MET A 6 25.37 -7.38 -2.29
N THR A 7 24.15 -6.91 -2.00
CA THR A 7 23.29 -6.28 -3.01
C THR A 7 22.56 -5.08 -2.42
N THR A 8 22.25 -4.12 -3.28
CA THR A 8 21.51 -2.92 -2.91
C THR A 8 20.05 -3.01 -3.30
N ILE A 9 19.20 -2.20 -2.64
CA ILE A 9 17.79 -2.04 -3.03
C ILE A 9 17.65 -1.61 -4.50
N LYS A 10 18.56 -0.77 -5.01
CA LYS A 10 18.56 -0.33 -6.42
C LYS A 10 18.67 -1.52 -7.38
N GLU A 11 19.59 -2.44 -7.12
CA GLU A 11 19.80 -3.63 -7.95
C GLU A 11 18.60 -4.57 -7.88
N ILE A 12 18.08 -4.79 -6.66
CA ILE A 12 16.90 -5.62 -6.43
C ILE A 12 15.69 -5.08 -7.20
N ARG A 13 15.34 -3.80 -7.03
CA ARG A 13 14.16 -3.21 -7.67
C ARG A 13 14.29 -3.18 -9.19
N SER A 14 15.49 -2.91 -9.70
CA SER A 14 15.74 -2.86 -11.15
C SER A 14 15.58 -4.23 -11.77
N LYS A 15 16.00 -5.28 -11.06
CA LYS A 15 15.85 -6.67 -11.50
C LYS A 15 14.41 -7.19 -11.43
N ILE A 16 13.66 -6.78 -10.41
CA ILE A 16 12.23 -7.11 -10.30
C ILE A 16 11.42 -6.32 -11.34
N GLY A 17 11.87 -5.11 -11.68
CA GLY A 17 11.17 -4.21 -12.60
C GLY A 17 10.09 -3.38 -11.91
N VAL A 18 10.39 -2.84 -10.72
CA VAL A 18 9.47 -2.01 -9.93
C VAL A 18 10.14 -0.75 -9.38
N TYR A 19 9.34 0.24 -9.00
CA TYR A 19 9.83 1.42 -8.28
C TYR A 19 10.21 1.08 -6.83
N ASN A 20 11.12 1.87 -6.26
CA ASN A 20 11.48 1.76 -4.84
C ASN A 20 10.23 1.92 -3.94
N LYS A 21 9.35 2.87 -4.28
CA LYS A 21 8.08 3.11 -3.58
C LYS A 21 7.23 1.84 -3.51
N THR A 22 7.25 1.00 -4.55
CA THR A 22 6.52 -0.27 -4.58
C THR A 22 7.03 -1.23 -3.53
N ILE A 23 8.35 -1.38 -3.37
CA ILE A 23 8.94 -2.25 -2.34
C ILE A 23 8.48 -1.81 -0.95
N ASN A 24 8.61 -0.52 -0.64
CA ASN A 24 8.20 0.03 0.66
C ASN A 24 6.70 -0.16 0.94
N ASN A 25 5.86 0.15 -0.05
CA ASN A 25 4.41 -0.02 0.07
C ASN A 25 4.01 -1.50 0.20
N TYR A 26 4.66 -2.39 -0.54
CA TYR A 26 4.38 -3.83 -0.51
C TYR A 26 4.69 -4.42 0.87
N ILE A 27 5.89 -4.16 1.39
CA ILE A 27 6.31 -4.57 2.73
C ILE A 27 5.30 -4.11 3.78
N THR A 28 4.89 -2.84 3.70
CA THR A 28 3.91 -2.25 4.63
C THR A 28 2.54 -2.91 4.50
N ALA A 29 2.08 -3.17 3.27
CA ALA A 29 0.76 -3.74 3.02
C ALA A 29 0.63 -5.19 3.51
N PHE A 30 1.70 -5.97 3.40
CA PHE A 30 1.71 -7.39 3.81
C PHE A 30 2.30 -7.62 5.21
N ASP A 31 2.53 -6.55 5.96
CA ASP A 31 3.10 -6.58 7.31
C ASP A 31 4.31 -7.52 7.41
N ILE A 32 5.18 -7.44 6.40
CA ILE A 32 6.45 -8.15 6.44
C ILE A 32 7.22 -7.47 7.57
N HIS A 33 7.19 -8.10 8.75
CA HIS A 33 7.81 -7.59 9.97
C HIS A 33 9.32 -7.55 9.78
N ILE A 34 9.76 -6.43 9.24
CA ILE A 34 11.15 -6.14 9.06
C ILE A 34 11.60 -5.44 10.34
N GLN A 35 12.16 -6.20 11.29
CA GLN A 35 13.13 -5.59 12.18
C GLN A 35 14.27 -5.12 11.27
N LYS A 36 14.26 -3.84 10.85
CA LYS A 36 15.13 -3.31 9.79
C LYS A 36 16.59 -3.56 10.04
N ASP A 37 16.98 -3.56 11.31
CA ASP A 37 18.35 -3.83 11.75
C ASP A 37 18.83 -5.25 11.38
N PHE A 38 17.91 -6.20 11.12
CA PHE A 38 18.25 -7.54 10.62
C PHE A 38 18.42 -7.63 9.10
N TYR A 39 17.92 -6.63 8.37
CA TYR A 39 17.75 -6.72 6.92
C TYR A 39 18.51 -5.65 6.14
N VAL A 40 18.97 -4.58 6.78
CA VAL A 40 19.86 -3.56 6.21
C VAL A 40 21.09 -3.36 7.07
N ASP A 41 22.25 -3.20 6.44
CA ASP A 41 23.52 -2.98 7.15
C ASP A 41 23.54 -1.63 7.91
N ALA A 42 22.86 -0.63 7.34
CA ALA A 42 22.74 0.71 7.92
C ALA A 42 21.31 1.23 7.73
N PRO A 43 20.47 1.27 8.78
CA PRO A 43 19.14 1.86 8.70
C PRO A 43 19.24 3.38 8.48
N ASN A 44 18.25 3.94 7.77
CA ASN A 44 18.13 5.39 7.60
C ASN A 44 17.06 5.94 8.54
N TYR A 45 17.16 7.25 8.81
CA TYR A 45 16.26 7.96 9.73
C TYR A 45 14.78 7.88 9.37
N PHE A 46 14.43 7.81 8.08
CA PHE A 46 13.04 7.82 7.63
C PHE A 46 12.34 6.47 7.80
N GLY A 47 13.09 5.41 8.13
CA GLY A 47 12.51 4.09 8.34
C GLY A 47 11.91 3.48 7.08
N ASP A 48 12.28 3.91 5.88
CA ASP A 48 11.95 3.28 4.59
C ASP A 48 13.20 2.60 3.98
N PHE A 49 13.09 1.97 2.81
CA PHE A 49 14.22 1.40 2.08
C PHE A 49 14.66 2.34 0.98
N ARG A 50 15.94 2.72 0.97
CA ARG A 50 16.54 3.61 -0.04
C ARG A 50 17.44 2.83 -0.97
N ASP A 51 17.52 3.31 -2.21
CA ASP A 51 18.25 2.65 -3.30
C ASP A 51 19.71 2.31 -2.96
N TYR A 52 20.39 3.17 -2.18
CA TYR A 52 21.78 2.99 -1.78
C TYR A 52 22.00 1.96 -0.67
N GLN A 53 20.94 1.53 0.03
CA GLN A 53 21.10 0.63 1.19
C GLN A 53 21.43 -0.78 0.72
N THR A 54 22.49 -1.34 1.28
CA THR A 54 22.81 -2.76 1.22
C THR A 54 21.88 -3.54 2.14
N VAL A 55 21.46 -4.71 1.68
CA VAL A 55 20.58 -5.60 2.44
C VAL A 55 21.18 -6.99 2.63
N SER A 56 20.69 -7.71 3.65
CA SER A 56 21.06 -9.11 3.85
C SER A 56 20.63 -9.99 2.67
N ILE A 57 21.39 -11.07 2.45
CA ILE A 57 21.14 -12.03 1.37
C ILE A 57 19.76 -12.68 1.55
N GLU A 58 19.36 -12.96 2.80
CA GLU A 58 18.06 -13.50 3.17
C GLU A 58 16.93 -12.58 2.73
N PHE A 59 17.06 -11.28 3.00
CA PHE A 59 16.06 -10.30 2.60
C PHE A 59 15.98 -10.14 1.09
N ALA A 60 17.13 -10.09 0.42
CA ALA A 60 17.18 -9.99 -1.03
C ALA A 60 16.53 -11.22 -1.71
N ASN A 61 16.80 -12.42 -1.19
CA ASN A 61 16.17 -13.66 -1.66
C ASN A 61 14.66 -13.67 -1.39
N LEU A 62 14.20 -13.17 -0.24
CA LEU A 62 12.78 -12.99 0.05
C LEU A 62 12.13 -12.08 -0.99
N LEU A 63 12.71 -10.90 -1.26
CA LEU A 63 12.18 -9.97 -2.25
C LEU A 63 12.13 -10.61 -3.66
N TYR A 64 13.19 -11.30 -4.09
CA TYR A 64 13.15 -12.00 -5.36
C TYR A 64 12.11 -13.12 -5.43
N SER A 65 11.84 -13.81 -4.32
CA SER A 65 10.77 -14.82 -4.26
C SER A 65 9.38 -14.23 -4.45
N GLN A 66 9.18 -12.94 -4.11
CA GLN A 66 7.92 -12.23 -4.21
C GLN A 66 7.82 -11.35 -5.48
N ASN A 67 8.75 -11.48 -6.44
CA ASN A 67 8.84 -10.58 -7.60
C ASN A 67 7.52 -10.42 -8.38
N LYS A 68 6.85 -11.52 -8.74
CA LYS A 68 5.59 -11.50 -9.49
C LYS A 68 4.49 -10.76 -8.73
N LYS A 69 4.40 -11.00 -7.42
CA LYS A 69 3.41 -10.34 -6.56
C LYS A 69 3.71 -8.85 -6.38
N MET A 70 4.98 -8.45 -6.30
CA MET A 70 5.35 -7.03 -6.26
C MET A 70 5.02 -6.31 -7.56
N VAL A 71 5.27 -6.93 -8.72
CA VAL A 71 4.87 -6.38 -10.02
C VAL A 71 3.36 -6.26 -10.13
N GLU A 72 2.61 -7.27 -9.68
CA GLU A 72 1.14 -7.21 -9.63
C GLU A 72 0.65 -6.11 -8.70
N PHE A 73 1.25 -5.97 -7.51
CA PHE A 73 0.94 -4.93 -6.55
C PHE A 73 1.18 -3.53 -7.13
N GLU A 74 2.28 -3.32 -7.87
CA GLU A 74 2.54 -2.05 -8.55
C GLU A 74 1.46 -1.74 -9.59
N LYS A 75 1.11 -2.73 -10.43
CA LYS A 75 0.04 -2.58 -11.42
C LYS A 75 -1.29 -2.24 -10.76
N ASP A 76 -1.64 -2.94 -9.69
CA ASP A 76 -2.84 -2.65 -8.91
C ASP A 76 -2.80 -1.23 -8.35
N TYR A 77 -1.67 -0.78 -7.75
CA TYR A 77 -1.53 0.56 -7.18
C TYR A 77 -1.82 1.68 -8.19
N TYR A 78 -1.34 1.56 -9.43
CA TYR A 78 -1.54 2.57 -10.47
C TYR A 78 -2.82 2.39 -11.30
N LYS A 79 -3.46 1.22 -11.23
CA LYS A 79 -4.72 0.95 -11.95
C LYS A 79 -5.88 1.74 -11.34
N TRP A 80 -6.67 2.36 -12.22
CA TRP A 80 -8.01 2.86 -11.87
C TRP A 80 -8.94 1.69 -11.54
N LYS A 81 -9.54 1.74 -10.36
CA LYS A 81 -10.42 0.67 -9.88
C LYS A 81 -11.57 1.19 -9.05
N THR A 82 -12.67 0.46 -9.11
CA THR A 82 -13.88 0.70 -8.31
C THR A 82 -13.82 -0.06 -6.99
N PRO A 83 -14.59 0.34 -5.95
CA PRO A 83 -14.81 -0.47 -4.75
C PRO A 83 -15.25 -1.89 -5.04
N LYS A 84 -16.04 -2.09 -6.10
CA LYS A 84 -16.44 -3.43 -6.56
C LYS A 84 -15.25 -4.25 -7.07
N GLU A 85 -14.37 -3.67 -7.88
CA GLU A 85 -13.14 -4.36 -8.30
C GLU A 85 -12.22 -4.67 -7.12
N ILE A 86 -12.09 -3.75 -6.16
CA ILE A 86 -11.30 -3.97 -4.93
C ILE A 86 -11.87 -5.15 -4.13
N SER A 87 -13.20 -5.22 -4.00
CA SER A 87 -13.91 -6.33 -3.34
C SER A 87 -13.58 -7.66 -3.99
N ILE A 88 -13.64 -7.74 -5.32
CA ILE A 88 -13.29 -8.95 -6.07
C ILE A 88 -11.82 -9.33 -5.86
N THR A 89 -10.89 -8.37 -5.96
CA THR A 89 -9.45 -8.62 -5.81
C THR A 89 -9.08 -9.10 -4.40
N THR A 90 -9.73 -8.58 -3.37
CA THR A 90 -9.37 -8.81 -1.97
C THR A 90 -10.23 -9.87 -1.28
N GLY A 91 -11.38 -10.22 -1.85
CA GLY A 91 -12.39 -11.07 -1.21
C GLY A 91 -13.16 -10.39 -0.08
N LEU A 92 -12.95 -9.09 0.16
CA LEU A 92 -13.66 -8.34 1.20
C LEU A 92 -15.07 -7.94 0.77
N ASP A 93 -15.96 -7.83 1.76
CA ASP A 93 -17.31 -7.33 1.54
C ASP A 93 -17.31 -5.89 1.01
N LEU A 94 -18.11 -5.64 -0.03
CA LEU A 94 -18.20 -4.33 -0.67
C LEU A 94 -18.67 -3.24 0.29
N LYS A 95 -19.62 -3.54 1.20
CA LYS A 95 -20.10 -2.53 2.17
C LYS A 95 -18.98 -2.14 3.12
N ARG A 96 -18.15 -3.10 3.55
CA ARG A 96 -16.98 -2.83 4.39
C ARG A 96 -15.96 -1.94 3.69
N ILE A 97 -15.67 -2.21 2.40
CA ILE A 97 -14.78 -1.36 1.59
C ILE A 97 -15.34 0.06 1.46
N LEU A 98 -16.63 0.19 1.12
CA LEU A 98 -17.28 1.50 1.00
C LEU A 98 -17.25 2.27 2.32
N LEU A 99 -17.49 1.60 3.45
CA LEU A 99 -17.43 2.22 4.77
C LEU A 99 -16.02 2.74 5.08
N HIS A 100 -14.99 1.92 4.85
CA HIS A 100 -13.60 2.31 5.05
C HIS A 100 -13.22 3.50 4.17
N LEU A 101 -13.50 3.44 2.86
CA LEU A 101 -13.17 4.51 1.92
C LEU A 101 -13.88 5.83 2.26
N ASN A 102 -15.16 5.78 2.65
CA ASN A 102 -15.90 6.98 3.04
C ASN A 102 -15.44 7.56 4.37
N SER A 103 -15.04 6.72 5.33
CA SER A 103 -14.48 7.18 6.62
C SER A 103 -13.13 7.88 6.42
N ASN A 104 -12.38 7.42 5.42
CA ASN A 104 -11.05 7.92 5.08
C ASN A 104 -11.04 8.87 3.88
N LYS A 105 -12.21 9.40 3.49
CA LYS A 105 -12.37 10.13 2.22
C LYS A 105 -11.55 11.42 2.11
N ARG A 106 -11.14 11.99 3.25
CA ARG A 106 -10.25 13.16 3.30
C ARG A 106 -8.88 12.89 2.65
N HIS A 107 -8.45 11.63 2.55
CA HIS A 107 -7.24 11.29 1.78
C HIS A 107 -7.40 11.46 0.26
N PHE A 108 -8.63 11.61 -0.22
CA PHE A 108 -8.97 11.72 -1.63
C PHE A 108 -9.52 13.10 -2.01
N ILE A 109 -9.58 14.01 -1.03
CA ILE A 109 -10.12 15.36 -1.19
C ILE A 109 -9.05 16.34 -0.69
N GLU A 110 -8.68 17.30 -1.52
CA GLU A 110 -7.86 18.45 -1.14
C GLU A 110 -8.77 19.65 -0.88
N THR A 111 -8.47 20.42 0.17
CA THR A 111 -9.12 21.72 0.38
C THR A 111 -8.29 22.79 -0.29
N ASP A 112 -8.90 23.50 -1.25
CA ASP A 112 -8.30 24.70 -1.83
C ASP A 112 -8.25 25.80 -0.75
N LEU A 113 -7.06 26.13 -0.27
CA LEU A 113 -6.87 27.06 0.85
C LEU A 113 -7.28 28.50 0.53
N ASN A 114 -7.37 28.87 -0.75
CA ASN A 114 -7.78 30.22 -1.16
C ASN A 114 -9.30 30.34 -1.18
N THR A 115 -10.01 29.27 -1.56
CA THR A 115 -11.47 29.29 -1.74
C THR A 115 -12.23 28.53 -0.66
N HIS A 116 -11.53 27.81 0.21
CA HIS A 116 -12.07 26.86 1.19
C HIS A 116 -12.98 25.79 0.56
N LYS A 117 -12.85 25.55 -0.74
CA LYS A 117 -13.63 24.55 -1.46
C LYS A 117 -12.90 23.21 -1.45
N GLU A 118 -13.65 22.15 -1.20
CA GLU A 118 -13.18 20.78 -1.38
C GLU A 118 -13.07 20.46 -2.88
N LYS A 119 -11.89 19.99 -3.30
CA LYS A 119 -11.59 19.48 -4.64
C LYS A 119 -11.20 18.02 -4.54
N VAL A 120 -11.76 17.19 -5.41
CA VAL A 120 -11.34 15.80 -5.54
C VAL A 120 -9.94 15.78 -6.16
N ILE A 121 -9.02 15.04 -5.55
CA ILE A 121 -7.65 14.89 -6.06
C ILE A 121 -7.70 14.12 -7.39
N ASP A 122 -6.77 14.36 -8.31
CA ASP A 122 -6.61 13.70 -9.63
C ASP A 122 -6.65 12.15 -9.62
N ASN A 123 -6.59 11.55 -8.43
CA ASN A 123 -6.60 10.12 -8.20
C ASN A 123 -7.98 9.54 -7.90
N VAL A 124 -9.05 10.35 -7.95
CA VAL A 124 -10.44 9.91 -7.78
C VAL A 124 -11.35 10.53 -8.84
N THR A 125 -12.28 9.75 -9.39
CA THR A 125 -13.29 10.21 -10.35
C THR A 125 -14.62 9.50 -10.15
N GLY A 126 -15.72 10.15 -10.55
CA GLY A 126 -17.08 9.61 -10.39
C GLY A 126 -17.67 9.76 -8.98
N MET A 127 -16.98 10.44 -8.06
CA MET A 127 -17.48 10.73 -6.72
C MET A 127 -18.66 11.72 -6.80
N ARG A 128 -19.75 11.41 -6.10
CA ARG A 128 -20.98 12.25 -6.09
C ARG A 128 -21.30 12.68 -4.67
N ASN A 129 -21.69 13.95 -4.48
CA ASN A 129 -22.07 14.51 -3.18
C ASN A 129 -21.03 14.21 -2.06
N ASN A 130 -19.74 14.31 -2.40
CA ASN A 130 -18.62 13.97 -1.53
C ASN A 130 -18.74 12.59 -0.86
N LYS A 131 -19.28 11.60 -1.61
CA LYS A 131 -19.42 10.21 -1.19
C LYS A 131 -18.83 9.27 -2.23
N ILE A 132 -18.05 8.30 -1.76
CA ILE A 132 -17.53 7.20 -2.56
C ILE A 132 -18.62 6.13 -2.65
N ASP A 133 -19.00 5.78 -3.86
CA ASP A 133 -19.94 4.69 -4.18
C ASP A 133 -19.27 3.58 -4.98
N ASP A 134 -20.03 2.54 -5.34
CA ASP A 134 -19.53 1.38 -6.07
C ASP A 134 -19.01 1.71 -7.49
N SER A 135 -19.42 2.85 -8.06
CA SER A 135 -19.02 3.32 -9.39
C SER A 135 -17.80 4.24 -9.36
N THR A 136 -17.51 4.83 -8.20
CA THR A 136 -16.39 5.74 -8.00
C THR A 136 -15.08 5.02 -8.30
N LYS A 137 -14.22 5.62 -9.13
CA LYS A 137 -12.92 5.06 -9.46
C LYS A 137 -11.83 5.76 -8.66
N ILE A 138 -10.89 4.98 -8.15
CA ILE A 138 -9.72 5.45 -7.40
C ILE A 138 -8.43 4.86 -7.99
N LYS A 139 -7.32 5.60 -7.92
CA LYS A 139 -5.96 5.13 -8.24
C LYS A 139 -4.97 5.60 -7.17
N ASN A 140 -3.71 5.21 -7.27
CA ASN A 140 -2.63 5.54 -6.32
C ASN A 140 -2.85 5.01 -4.89
N ILE A 141 -3.62 3.94 -4.77
CA ILE A 141 -3.79 3.16 -3.54
C ILE A 141 -3.95 1.70 -3.95
N SER A 142 -3.24 0.78 -3.30
CA SER A 142 -3.40 -0.65 -3.61
C SER A 142 -4.64 -1.24 -2.92
N SER A 143 -5.35 -2.13 -3.61
CA SER A 143 -6.43 -2.95 -3.08
C SER A 143 -5.95 -3.74 -1.84
N TYR A 144 -4.72 -4.26 -1.88
CA TYR A 144 -4.11 -4.99 -0.77
C TYR A 144 -3.84 -4.11 0.45
N LYS A 145 -3.51 -2.82 0.23
CA LYS A 145 -3.37 -1.86 1.32
C LYS A 145 -4.71 -1.57 1.99
N ILE A 146 -5.78 -1.38 1.21
CA ILE A 146 -7.14 -1.20 1.72
C ILE A 146 -7.55 -2.41 2.56
N MET A 147 -7.30 -3.61 2.06
CA MET A 147 -7.59 -4.85 2.78
C MET A 147 -6.88 -4.92 4.13
N ARG A 148 -5.57 -4.63 4.15
CA ARG A 148 -4.79 -4.59 5.40
C ARG A 148 -5.36 -3.56 6.38
N ASP A 149 -5.64 -2.35 5.91
CA ASP A 149 -6.13 -1.27 6.77
C ASP A 149 -7.49 -1.63 7.38
N ILE A 150 -8.40 -2.25 6.60
CA ILE A 150 -9.68 -2.79 7.10
C ILE A 150 -9.48 -3.87 8.18
N HIS A 151 -8.63 -4.87 7.92
CA HIS A 151 -8.35 -5.93 8.90
C HIS A 151 -7.72 -5.38 10.19
N ARG A 152 -6.92 -4.31 10.07
CA ARG A 152 -6.32 -3.64 11.23
C ARG A 152 -7.37 -2.91 12.06
N GLU A 153 -8.29 -2.19 11.42
CA GLU A 153 -9.43 -1.55 12.10
C GLU A 153 -10.27 -2.59 12.85
N GLU A 154 -10.59 -3.71 12.21
CA GLU A 154 -11.39 -4.78 12.81
C GLU A 154 -10.71 -5.39 14.03
N ARG A 155 -9.39 -5.65 13.93
CA ARG A 155 -8.59 -6.13 15.05
C ARG A 155 -8.57 -5.14 16.21
N ASN A 156 -8.37 -3.87 15.93
CA ASN A 156 -8.34 -2.83 16.97
C ASN A 156 -9.70 -2.69 17.66
N ASN A 157 -10.79 -2.71 16.90
CA ASN A 157 -12.15 -2.66 17.46
C ASN A 157 -12.43 -3.89 18.33
N ALA A 158 -12.01 -5.09 17.91
CA ALA A 158 -12.15 -6.29 18.71
C ALA A 158 -11.38 -6.21 20.04
N ILE A 159 -10.16 -5.68 20.03
CA ILE A 159 -9.36 -5.48 21.25
C ILE A 159 -10.04 -4.47 22.18
N GLN A 160 -10.53 -3.34 21.66
CA GLN A 160 -11.22 -2.34 22.46
C GLN A 160 -12.47 -2.91 23.15
N ASN A 161 -13.24 -3.74 22.44
CA ASN A 161 -14.42 -4.39 22.99
C ASN A 161 -14.13 -5.44 24.08
N ILE A 162 -12.88 -5.90 24.19
CA ILE A 162 -12.45 -6.83 25.26
C ILE A 162 -11.98 -6.07 26.50
N ILE A 163 -11.42 -4.86 26.31
CA ILE A 163 -10.87 -4.02 27.39
C ILE A 163 -11.97 -3.19 28.06
N THR A 164 -13.11 -3.01 27.40
CA THR A 164 -14.28 -2.26 27.90
C THR A 164 -15.29 -3.20 28.54
#